data_AF-A0A528D658-F1
#
_entry.id   AF-A0A528D658-F1
#
_cell.length_a   1.000
_cell.length_b   1.000
_cell.length_c   1.000
_cell.angle_alpha   90.00
_cell.angle_beta   90.00
_cell.angle_gamma   90.00
#
_symmetry.space_group_name_H-M   'P 1'
#
loop_
_entity.id
_entity.type
_entity.pdbx_description
1 polymer ?
#
loop_
_entity_poly.entity_id
_entity_poly.type
_entity_poly.pdbx_seq_one_letter_code
_entity_poly.pdbx_strand_id
1 'polypeptide(L)'
;HLERTGVRVERNTELVAFEDRTSSVVATLRNSGVTETVCAAYLVGCDGARSTVRHGLNIGFPGGTYEQAFYVADVTGSGAVTRNGMDTTVSAYGFAIAMPVRQSGSLRLIGIVPKAHEADETITFEAIRADVERDTGIKVNEVNWFSTYRVHHRVAERFRVGRVFLCGDAGHIHSPAGGQGMNTGMGDAVNLGWKLAAVVQGRADQRLLDSYEPERIAFARKLIESTDTAFRFITSRSRLVGLFRRYLMPKIMNVLLHTSYGSRAFFGLISQAAIQYRSGPISSGTAGKISGGDRLPYVLTAGGNNFEPLRSLDWQVHVYGEANAEFRAMLAPTGIPIHSFAWSDMAKATGLHRDGAYLVRPDGHVALASPVQEAAAFQRYLAALSLRPR
;
A
#
# COMPACT_ATOMS: atom_id res chain seq x y z
N HIS A 1 -3.16 21.60 1.01
CA HIS A 1 -4.29 20.74 1.44
C HIS A 1 -4.26 20.53 2.96
N LEU A 2 -3.16 20.03 3.53
CA LEU A 2 -2.96 19.87 4.98
C LEU A 2 -3.19 21.16 5.80
N GLU A 3 -2.73 22.31 5.30
CA GLU A 3 -2.96 23.60 5.96
C GLU A 3 -4.46 23.96 6.04
N ARG A 4 -5.25 23.59 5.02
CA ARG A 4 -6.72 23.80 5.04
C ARG A 4 -7.42 22.96 6.11
N THR A 5 -6.77 21.90 6.59
CA THR A 5 -7.24 21.06 7.69
C THR A 5 -6.56 21.42 9.02
N GLY A 6 -5.93 22.59 9.11
CA GLY A 6 -5.29 23.08 10.35
C GLY A 6 -3.95 22.43 10.69
N VAL A 7 -3.34 21.69 9.76
CA VAL A 7 -2.02 21.06 9.97
C VAL A 7 -0.93 22.04 9.57
N ARG A 8 -0.06 22.39 10.53
CA ARG A 8 1.13 23.22 10.29
C ARG A 8 2.24 22.37 9.67
N VAL A 9 2.82 22.84 8.57
CA VAL A 9 3.96 22.19 7.90
C VAL A 9 5.16 23.12 7.99
N GLU A 10 6.22 22.66 8.66
CA GLU A 10 7.48 23.38 8.75
C GLU A 10 8.47 22.80 7.76
N ARG A 11 8.94 23.63 6.83
CA ARG A 11 9.93 23.25 5.82
C ARG A 11 11.32 23.65 6.30
N ASN A 12 12.36 23.03 5.72
CA ASN A 12 13.76 23.28 6.08
C ASN A 12 14.05 23.07 7.58
N THR A 13 13.28 22.17 8.21
CA THR A 13 13.37 21.84 9.63
C THR A 13 13.73 20.36 9.72
N GLU A 14 14.94 20.08 10.19
CA GLU A 14 15.53 18.75 10.23
C GLU A 14 15.38 18.14 11.63
N LEU A 15 14.92 16.89 11.71
CA LEU A 15 15.01 16.12 12.95
C LEU A 15 16.46 15.67 13.16
N VAL A 16 17.10 16.13 14.23
CA VAL A 16 18.49 15.79 14.56
C VAL A 16 18.57 14.60 15.50
N ALA A 17 17.71 14.60 16.53
CA ALA A 17 17.66 13.55 17.54
C ALA A 17 16.27 13.49 18.16
N PHE A 18 15.95 12.37 18.82
CA PHE A 18 14.76 12.26 19.64
C PHE A 18 14.99 11.28 20.79
N GLU A 19 14.18 11.42 21.83
CA GLU A 19 14.16 10.56 23.00
C GLU A 19 12.71 10.16 23.29
N ASP A 20 12.42 8.85 23.29
CA ASP A 20 11.12 8.33 23.73
C ASP A 20 11.11 8.26 25.27
N ARG A 21 10.30 9.12 25.90
CA ARG A 21 10.05 9.12 27.34
C ARG A 21 8.72 8.44 27.61
N THR A 22 8.51 7.97 28.84
CA THR A 22 7.34 7.18 29.24
C THR A 22 5.99 7.75 28.77
N SER A 23 5.83 9.08 28.78
CA SER A 23 4.60 9.79 28.37
C SER A 23 4.69 10.58 27.06
N SER A 24 5.88 10.78 26.48
CA SER A 24 6.08 11.71 25.37
C SER A 24 7.39 11.45 24.63
N VAL A 25 7.46 11.85 23.37
CA VAL A 25 8.70 11.91 22.59
C VAL A 25 9.23 13.35 22.59
N VAL A 26 10.49 13.52 22.97
CA VAL A 26 11.19 14.80 22.91
C VAL A 26 12.07 14.79 21.67
N ALA A 27 11.76 15.65 20.70
CA ALA A 27 12.48 15.76 19.43
C ALA A 27 13.31 17.04 19.40
N THR A 28 14.57 16.92 18.95
CA THR A 28 15.47 18.04 18.69
C THR A 28 15.43 18.37 17.21
N LEU A 29 15.00 19.58 16.88
CA LEU A 29 14.85 20.06 15.52
C LEU A 29 15.92 21.11 15.22
N ARG A 30 16.38 21.17 13.96
CA ARG A 30 17.29 22.19 13.48
C ARG A 30 16.70 22.91 12.27
N ASN A 31 16.63 24.24 12.35
CA ASN A 31 16.21 25.09 11.26
C ASN A 31 17.17 26.28 11.14
N SER A 32 17.77 26.46 9.96
CA SER A 32 18.66 27.59 9.67
C SER A 32 19.80 27.77 10.69
N GLY A 33 20.34 26.66 11.21
CA GLY A 33 21.41 26.65 12.21
C GLY A 33 20.94 26.82 13.67
N VAL A 34 19.67 27.16 13.90
CA VAL A 34 19.08 27.23 15.24
C VAL A 34 18.51 25.86 15.61
N THR A 35 18.77 25.42 16.85
CA THR A 35 18.22 24.19 17.40
C THR A 35 17.09 24.51 18.37
N GLU A 36 15.98 23.78 18.25
CA GLU A 36 14.86 23.83 19.18
C GLU A 36 14.43 22.44 19.63
N THR A 37 13.61 22.38 20.67
CA THR A 37 13.09 21.12 21.21
C THR A 37 11.57 21.14 21.20
N VAL A 38 10.98 20.06 20.68
CA VAL A 38 9.53 19.84 20.63
C VAL A 38 9.17 18.62 21.45
N CYS A 39 8.13 18.74 22.26
CA CYS A 39 7.55 17.63 23.00
C CYS A 39 6.24 17.21 22.33
N ALA A 40 6.12 15.92 21.97
CA ALA A 40 4.94 15.36 21.32
C ALA A 40 4.51 14.06 22.00
N ALA A 41 3.23 13.67 21.87
CA ALA A 41 2.76 12.40 22.42
C ALA A 41 3.31 11.17 21.66
N TYR A 42 3.60 11.34 20.37
CA TYR A 42 4.08 10.33 19.44
C TYR A 42 4.98 10.96 18.36
N LEU A 43 5.87 10.16 17.78
CA LEU A 43 6.69 10.52 16.63
C LEU A 43 6.48 9.48 15.51
N VAL A 44 6.30 9.95 14.28
CA VAL A 44 6.17 9.08 13.10
C VAL A 44 7.25 9.44 12.09
N GLY A 45 8.18 8.53 11.83
CA GLY A 45 9.19 8.62 10.79
C GLY A 45 8.57 8.36 9.42
N CYS A 46 8.34 9.44 8.69
CA CYS A 46 7.96 9.46 7.27
C CYS A 46 9.10 10.04 6.40
N ASP A 47 10.34 9.84 6.84
CA ASP A 47 11.56 10.54 6.42
C ASP A 47 12.41 9.75 5.40
N GLY A 48 11.77 8.81 4.68
CA GLY A 48 12.35 8.15 3.52
C GLY A 48 13.36 7.05 3.83
N ALA A 49 13.98 6.50 2.77
CA ALA A 49 14.86 5.34 2.87
C ALA A 49 16.07 5.52 3.81
N ARG A 50 16.56 6.76 3.97
CA ARG A 50 17.65 7.13 4.89
C ARG A 50 17.14 7.66 6.24
N SER A 51 15.99 7.17 6.68
CA SER A 51 15.28 7.60 7.90
C SER A 51 16.20 7.79 9.11
N THR A 52 16.23 9.02 9.62
CA THR A 52 16.86 9.40 10.89
C THR A 52 16.11 8.76 12.05
N VAL A 53 14.78 8.65 11.95
CA VAL A 53 13.96 7.99 12.98
C VAL A 53 14.34 6.51 13.13
N ARG A 54 14.46 5.77 12.01
CA ARG A 54 14.84 4.35 12.04
C ARG A 54 16.24 4.16 12.63
N HIS A 55 17.21 5.00 12.23
CA HIS A 55 18.56 4.92 12.78
C HIS A 55 18.61 5.30 14.27
N GLY A 56 17.86 6.31 14.70
CA GLY A 56 17.77 6.70 16.11
C GLY A 56 17.14 5.63 17.00
N LEU A 57 16.26 4.78 16.45
CA LEU A 57 15.72 3.60 17.14
C LEU A 57 16.63 2.38 17.08
N ASN A 58 17.76 2.45 16.36
CA ASN A 58 18.65 1.32 16.08
C ASN A 58 17.90 0.11 15.49
N ILE A 59 16.94 0.36 14.59
CA ILE A 59 16.17 -0.71 13.93
C ILE A 59 16.93 -1.18 12.69
N GLY A 60 17.17 -2.49 12.60
CA GLY A 60 17.77 -3.11 11.43
C GLY A 60 16.91 -2.91 10.18
N PHE A 61 17.58 -2.80 9.03
CA PHE A 61 16.92 -2.66 7.73
C PHE A 61 17.36 -3.78 6.77
N PRO A 62 17.05 -5.04 7.09
CA PRO A 62 17.44 -6.20 6.30
C PRO A 62 16.76 -6.21 4.93
N GLY A 63 17.44 -6.88 4.01
CA GLY A 63 17.03 -7.01 2.61
C GLY A 63 18.24 -6.93 1.68
N GLY A 64 17.98 -6.80 0.39
CA GLY A 64 19.00 -6.85 -0.64
C GLY A 64 18.95 -5.68 -1.60
N THR A 65 20.00 -5.59 -2.39
CA THR A 65 20.04 -4.79 -3.61
C THR A 65 19.96 -5.78 -4.76
N TYR A 66 19.06 -5.54 -5.72
CA TYR A 66 19.06 -6.36 -6.92
C TYR A 66 20.38 -6.14 -7.68
N GLU A 67 20.95 -7.22 -8.22
CA GLU A 67 22.20 -7.14 -8.99
C GLU A 67 22.03 -6.22 -10.21
N GLN A 68 20.83 -6.25 -10.80
CA GLN A 68 20.47 -5.50 -12.00
C GLN A 68 20.40 -3.99 -11.76
N ALA A 69 21.14 -3.25 -12.59
CA ALA A 69 20.92 -1.83 -12.80
C ALA A 69 19.72 -1.62 -13.74
N PHE A 70 18.90 -0.63 -13.42
CA PHE A 70 17.80 -0.20 -14.26
C PHE A 70 18.13 1.14 -14.88
N TYR A 71 17.49 1.44 -16.00
CA TYR A 71 17.47 2.77 -16.58
C TYR A 71 16.05 3.34 -16.57
N VAL A 72 15.98 4.65 -16.53
CA VAL A 72 14.80 5.44 -16.90
C VAL A 72 15.24 6.51 -17.89
N ALA A 73 14.46 6.67 -18.96
CA ALA A 73 14.69 7.69 -19.97
C ALA A 73 13.37 8.39 -20.31
N ASP A 74 13.38 9.72 -20.36
CA ASP A 74 12.30 10.49 -20.97
C ASP A 74 12.77 10.93 -22.35
N VAL A 75 12.04 10.54 -23.39
CA VAL A 75 12.45 10.70 -24.79
C VAL A 75 11.33 11.24 -25.66
N THR A 76 11.67 11.84 -26.80
CA THR A 76 10.74 11.98 -27.92
C THR A 76 11.08 10.94 -28.98
N GLY A 77 10.07 10.36 -29.63
CA GLY A 77 10.28 9.25 -30.53
C GLY A 77 9.01 8.80 -31.24
N SER A 78 9.17 7.80 -32.09
CA SER A 78 8.09 7.20 -32.86
C SER A 78 8.03 5.68 -32.64
N GLY A 79 6.83 5.14 -32.57
CA GLY A 79 6.58 3.72 -32.35
C GLY A 79 5.14 3.49 -31.93
N ALA A 80 4.71 2.23 -31.96
CA ALA A 80 3.39 1.87 -31.48
C ALA A 80 3.39 1.90 -29.95
N VAL A 81 2.83 2.96 -29.37
CA VAL A 81 2.62 3.07 -27.91
C VAL A 81 1.15 3.23 -27.59
N THR A 82 0.66 2.49 -26.61
CA THR A 82 -0.70 2.65 -26.09
C THR A 82 -0.86 4.02 -25.43
N ARG A 83 -1.66 4.90 -26.05
CA ARG A 83 -1.85 6.32 -25.66
C ARG A 83 -2.23 6.54 -24.19
N ASN A 84 -2.94 5.59 -23.57
CA ASN A 84 -3.37 5.63 -22.16
C ASN A 84 -2.94 4.38 -21.38
N GLY A 85 -1.88 3.71 -21.84
CA GLY A 85 -1.43 2.44 -21.30
C GLY A 85 0.04 2.42 -20.95
N MET A 86 0.48 1.23 -20.58
CA MET A 86 1.87 0.89 -20.28
C MET A 86 2.19 -0.35 -21.09
N ASP A 87 3.03 -0.20 -22.11
CA ASP A 87 3.43 -1.32 -22.95
C ASP A 87 4.64 -1.98 -22.30
N THR A 88 4.50 -3.28 -22.02
CA THR A 88 5.53 -4.04 -21.32
C THR A 88 6.08 -5.12 -22.23
N THR A 89 7.38 -5.06 -22.51
CA THR A 89 8.11 -6.10 -23.23
C THR A 89 8.82 -7.01 -22.24
N VAL A 90 8.56 -8.31 -22.37
CA VAL A 90 9.32 -9.36 -21.68
C VAL A 90 10.00 -10.22 -22.75
N SER A 91 11.32 -10.10 -22.89
CA SER A 91 12.09 -10.78 -23.93
C SER A 91 13.22 -11.64 -23.34
N ALA A 92 13.92 -12.38 -24.20
CA ALA A 92 15.12 -13.10 -23.81
C ALA A 92 16.23 -12.16 -23.29
N TYR A 93 16.20 -10.88 -23.69
CA TYR A 93 17.21 -9.87 -23.36
C TYR A 93 16.87 -9.08 -22.08
N GLY A 94 15.59 -9.04 -21.67
CA GLY A 94 15.23 -8.40 -20.42
C GLY A 94 13.76 -8.00 -20.33
N PHE A 95 13.55 -6.92 -19.57
CA PHE A 95 12.28 -6.29 -19.29
C PHE A 95 12.36 -4.82 -19.69
N ALA A 96 11.35 -4.33 -20.41
CA ALA A 96 11.22 -2.92 -20.75
C ALA A 96 9.75 -2.49 -20.64
N ILE A 97 9.54 -1.23 -20.25
CA ILE A 97 8.26 -0.53 -20.22
C ILE A 97 8.38 0.71 -21.09
N ALA A 98 7.37 0.97 -21.92
CA ALA A 98 7.15 2.25 -22.58
C ALA A 98 5.78 2.81 -22.16
N MET A 99 5.73 4.09 -21.76
CA MET A 99 4.48 4.76 -21.43
C MET A 99 4.49 6.24 -21.80
N PRO A 100 3.38 6.81 -22.32
CA PRO A 100 3.30 8.23 -22.61
C PRO A 100 3.27 9.08 -21.34
N VAL A 101 4.06 10.16 -21.31
CA VAL A 101 4.01 11.19 -20.27
C VAL A 101 2.93 12.19 -20.65
N ARG A 102 1.79 12.12 -19.95
CA ARG A 102 0.55 12.84 -20.30
C ARG A 102 0.72 14.36 -20.48
N GLN A 103 1.67 14.98 -19.79
CA GLN A 103 1.84 16.44 -19.76
C GLN A 103 2.83 16.98 -20.80
N SER A 104 3.80 16.17 -21.25
CA SER A 104 4.88 16.64 -22.13
C SER A 104 4.82 16.09 -23.56
N GLY A 105 3.98 15.07 -23.81
CA GLY A 105 3.97 14.36 -25.09
C GLY A 105 5.21 13.47 -25.32
N SER A 106 6.12 13.40 -24.34
CA SER A 106 7.29 12.52 -24.33
C SER A 106 6.89 11.08 -23.97
N LEU A 107 7.78 10.13 -24.23
CA LEU A 107 7.67 8.74 -23.80
C LEU A 107 8.64 8.50 -22.63
N ARG A 108 8.16 7.83 -21.59
CA ARG A 108 9.01 7.31 -20.51
C ARG A 108 9.34 5.85 -20.80
N LEU A 109 10.62 5.55 -20.91
CA LEU A 109 11.16 4.23 -21.09
C LEU A 109 11.82 3.78 -19.79
N ILE A 110 11.49 2.58 -19.31
CA ILE A 110 12.10 1.97 -18.12
C ILE A 110 12.54 0.57 -18.50
N GLY A 111 13.75 0.17 -18.15
CA GLY A 111 14.19 -1.19 -18.41
C GLY A 111 15.44 -1.55 -17.63
N ILE A 112 15.98 -2.72 -17.93
CA ILE A 112 17.20 -3.23 -17.31
C ILE A 112 18.39 -2.83 -18.18
N VAL A 113 19.44 -2.30 -17.56
CA VAL A 113 20.70 -1.98 -18.25
C VAL A 113 21.31 -3.29 -18.79
N PRO A 114 21.74 -3.33 -20.06
CA PRO A 114 22.40 -4.51 -20.62
C PRO A 114 23.62 -4.93 -19.79
N LYS A 115 23.85 -6.24 -19.65
CA LYS A 115 24.92 -6.81 -18.81
C LYS A 115 26.29 -6.20 -19.09
N ALA A 116 26.58 -5.92 -20.36
CA ALA A 116 27.86 -5.38 -20.79
C ALA A 116 28.19 -4.01 -20.17
N HIS A 117 27.16 -3.28 -19.73
CA HIS A 117 27.30 -1.93 -19.16
C HIS A 117 26.82 -1.82 -17.71
N GLU A 118 26.53 -2.95 -17.05
CA GLU A 118 25.92 -3.01 -15.72
C GLU A 118 26.84 -2.50 -14.59
N ALA A 119 28.16 -2.55 -14.81
CA ALA A 119 29.17 -2.04 -13.89
C ALA A 119 29.58 -0.58 -14.18
N ASP A 120 29.11 0.01 -15.29
CA ASP A 120 29.44 1.37 -15.68
C ASP A 120 28.42 2.35 -15.11
N GLU A 121 28.80 3.05 -14.04
CA GLU A 121 27.95 4.08 -13.41
C GLU A 121 27.87 5.38 -14.22
N THR A 122 28.72 5.53 -15.25
CA THR A 122 28.79 6.70 -16.14
C THR A 122 28.13 6.48 -17.49
N ILE A 123 27.45 5.35 -17.64
CA ILE A 123 26.77 4.95 -18.87
C ILE A 123 25.84 6.05 -19.39
N THR A 124 25.88 6.28 -20.69
CA THR A 124 24.99 7.22 -21.38
C THR A 124 23.87 6.48 -22.09
N PHE A 125 22.78 7.18 -22.42
CA PHE A 125 21.69 6.60 -23.21
C PHE A 125 22.21 6.06 -24.56
N GLU A 126 23.14 6.77 -25.21
CA GLU A 126 23.70 6.36 -26.50
C GLU A 126 24.36 4.98 -26.47
N ALA A 127 25.00 4.62 -25.34
CA ALA A 127 25.61 3.32 -25.17
C ALA A 127 24.60 2.16 -25.19
N ILE A 128 23.35 2.41 -24.79
CA ILE A 128 22.28 1.41 -24.71
C ILE A 128 21.14 1.64 -25.70
N ARG A 129 21.21 2.69 -26.53
CA ARG A 129 20.14 3.10 -27.44
C ARG A 129 19.64 1.92 -28.27
N ALA A 130 20.55 1.18 -28.89
CA ALA A 130 20.19 0.04 -29.74
C ALA A 130 19.40 -1.04 -28.97
N ASP A 131 19.76 -1.30 -27.72
CA ASP A 131 19.03 -2.25 -26.86
C ASP A 131 17.65 -1.72 -26.47
N VAL A 132 17.57 -0.45 -26.08
CA VAL A 132 16.32 0.21 -25.71
C VAL A 132 15.35 0.24 -26.89
N GLU A 133 15.78 0.67 -28.07
CA GLU A 133 14.93 0.75 -29.27
C GLU A 133 14.47 -0.65 -29.71
N ARG A 134 15.34 -1.66 -29.63
CA ARG A 134 14.97 -3.06 -29.92
C ARG A 134 13.92 -3.59 -28.95
N ASP A 135 14.12 -3.38 -27.65
CA ASP A 135 13.28 -3.99 -26.62
C ASP A 135 11.94 -3.26 -26.45
N THR A 136 11.89 -1.95 -26.71
CA THR A 136 10.67 -1.14 -26.64
C THR A 136 9.93 -1.03 -27.97
N GLY A 137 10.61 -1.25 -29.10
CA GLY A 137 10.07 -0.97 -30.43
C GLY A 137 9.93 0.54 -30.72
N ILE A 138 10.52 1.40 -29.90
CA ILE A 138 10.47 2.86 -30.03
C ILE A 138 11.73 3.35 -30.69
N LYS A 139 11.59 4.06 -31.81
CA LYS A 139 12.69 4.84 -32.38
C LYS A 139 12.82 6.15 -31.62
N VAL A 140 13.97 6.38 -31.00
CA VAL A 140 14.22 7.56 -30.18
C VAL A 140 14.83 8.67 -31.03
N ASN A 141 14.16 9.81 -31.11
CA ASN A 141 14.63 10.99 -31.83
C ASN A 141 15.46 11.90 -30.93
N GLU A 142 15.00 12.11 -29.69
CA GLU A 142 15.64 13.00 -28.71
C GLU A 142 15.56 12.39 -27.31
N VAL A 143 16.61 12.60 -26.51
CA VAL A 143 16.67 12.19 -25.10
C VAL A 143 16.60 13.44 -24.24
N ASN A 144 15.50 13.60 -23.52
CA ASN A 144 15.27 14.75 -22.66
C ASN A 144 15.90 14.54 -21.28
N TRP A 145 15.87 13.30 -20.79
CA TRP A 145 16.44 12.91 -19.51
C TRP A 145 16.80 11.43 -19.49
N PHE A 146 17.90 11.10 -18.82
CA PHE A 146 18.36 9.72 -18.65
C PHE A 146 19.01 9.55 -17.28
N SER A 147 18.70 8.45 -16.59
CA SER A 147 19.34 8.07 -15.34
C SER A 147 19.36 6.56 -15.20
N THR A 148 20.40 6.03 -14.56
CA THR A 148 20.42 4.67 -14.05
C THR A 148 20.19 4.66 -12.54
N TYR A 149 19.66 3.55 -12.04
CA TYR A 149 19.47 3.34 -10.61
C TYR A 149 19.50 1.85 -10.27
N ARG A 150 19.94 1.53 -9.05
CA ARG A 150 19.80 0.19 -8.49
C ARG A 150 18.57 0.13 -7.62
N VAL A 151 17.87 -0.99 -7.71
CA VAL A 151 16.66 -1.21 -6.95
C VAL A 151 17.03 -1.93 -5.66
N HIS A 152 16.51 -1.41 -4.56
CA HIS A 152 16.67 -2.01 -3.24
C HIS A 152 15.32 -2.57 -2.78
N HIS A 153 15.37 -3.70 -2.08
CA HIS A 153 14.24 -4.24 -1.36
C HIS A 153 14.67 -4.40 0.10
N ARG A 154 14.08 -3.62 1.01
CA ARG A 154 14.39 -3.70 2.44
C ARG A 154 13.16 -3.42 3.25
N VAL A 155 13.05 -4.07 4.41
CA VAL A 155 11.95 -3.87 5.36
C VAL A 155 12.56 -3.76 6.74
N ALA A 156 12.13 -2.76 7.50
CA ALA A 156 12.55 -2.55 8.87
C ALA A 156 12.10 -3.73 9.73
N GLU A 157 12.95 -4.17 10.66
CA GLU A 157 12.62 -5.30 11.53
C GLU A 157 11.39 -5.03 12.40
N ARG A 158 11.19 -3.76 12.74
CA ARG A 158 10.06 -3.23 13.50
C ARG A 158 9.55 -1.95 12.86
N PHE A 159 8.24 -1.74 12.92
CA PHE A 159 7.55 -0.53 12.50
C PHE A 159 7.17 0.34 13.70
N ARG A 160 7.32 -0.18 14.94
CA ARG A 160 7.06 0.57 16.16
C ARG A 160 8.05 0.19 17.27
N VAL A 161 8.52 1.21 18.00
CA VAL A 161 9.16 1.08 19.31
C VAL A 161 8.56 2.13 20.22
N GLY A 162 7.87 1.70 21.29
CA GLY A 162 7.22 2.61 22.24
C GLY A 162 6.24 3.56 21.56
N ARG A 163 6.55 4.87 21.59
CA ARG A 163 5.74 5.96 21.00
C ARG A 163 6.24 6.40 19.61
N VAL A 164 7.23 5.71 19.05
CA VAL A 164 7.85 6.05 17.78
C VAL A 164 7.49 5.00 16.72
N PHE A 165 7.04 5.47 15.55
CA PHE A 165 6.56 4.64 14.45
C PHE A 165 7.34 4.92 13.16
N LEU A 166 7.43 3.94 12.28
CA LEU A 166 7.93 4.11 10.91
C LEU A 166 6.80 3.95 9.90
N CYS A 167 6.78 4.76 8.85
CA CYS A 167 5.73 4.78 7.83
C CYS A 167 6.33 5.03 6.43
N GLY A 168 5.86 4.30 5.43
CA GLY A 168 6.38 4.39 4.05
C GLY A 168 7.85 4.01 3.95
N ASP A 169 8.61 4.74 3.14
CA ASP A 169 10.00 4.44 2.80
C ASP A 169 10.96 4.37 4.01
N ALA A 170 10.58 4.97 5.15
CA ALA A 170 11.31 4.82 6.41
C ALA A 170 11.26 3.38 6.95
N GLY A 171 10.12 2.70 6.76
CA GLY A 171 9.87 1.32 7.20
C GLY A 171 10.09 0.27 6.11
N HIS A 172 9.95 0.60 4.83
CA HIS A 172 10.17 -0.36 3.74
C HIS A 172 10.46 0.30 2.40
N ILE A 173 11.35 -0.29 1.62
CA ILE A 173 11.62 0.10 0.23
C ILE A 173 11.37 -1.10 -0.68
N HIS A 174 10.78 -0.84 -1.84
CA HIS A 174 10.34 -1.87 -2.77
C HIS A 174 10.74 -1.52 -4.20
N SER A 175 10.73 -2.53 -5.08
CA SER A 175 11.04 -2.34 -6.49
C SER A 175 10.04 -1.42 -7.19
N PRO A 176 10.52 -0.43 -7.97
CA PRO A 176 9.65 0.43 -8.75
C PRO A 176 9.00 -0.28 -9.94
N ALA A 177 9.36 -1.53 -10.23
CA ALA A 177 8.82 -2.30 -11.37
C ALA A 177 7.27 -2.42 -11.38
N GLY A 178 6.59 -2.13 -10.26
CA GLY A 178 5.13 -2.03 -10.18
C GLY A 178 4.57 -0.66 -9.76
N GLY A 179 5.39 0.37 -9.52
CA GLY A 179 4.91 1.68 -9.05
C GLY A 179 4.23 1.66 -7.67
N GLN A 180 4.58 0.69 -6.82
CA GLN A 180 3.81 0.37 -5.61
C GLN A 180 4.30 1.10 -4.35
N GLY A 181 5.52 1.63 -4.31
CA GLY A 181 6.12 2.20 -3.08
C GLY A 181 5.25 3.29 -2.44
N MET A 182 4.90 4.32 -3.20
CA MET A 182 4.02 5.40 -2.71
C MET A 182 2.63 4.90 -2.30
N ASN A 183 2.06 3.94 -3.04
CA ASN A 183 0.76 3.36 -2.71
C ASN A 183 0.80 2.61 -1.37
N THR A 184 1.84 1.81 -1.13
CA THR A 184 2.05 1.13 0.13
C THR A 184 2.20 2.13 1.28
N GLY A 185 3.02 3.16 1.10
CA GLY A 185 3.23 4.20 2.12
C GLY A 185 1.96 5.00 2.44
N MET A 186 1.13 5.31 1.45
CA MET A 186 -0.20 5.89 1.70
C MET A 186 -1.09 4.92 2.50
N GLY A 187 -1.04 3.62 2.18
CA GLY A 187 -1.75 2.59 2.94
C GLY A 187 -1.30 2.50 4.41
N ASP A 188 0.00 2.67 4.68
CA ASP A 188 0.53 2.74 6.05
C ASP A 188 -0.03 3.96 6.80
N ALA A 189 0.04 5.13 6.17
CA ALA A 189 -0.43 6.38 6.76
C ALA A 189 -1.94 6.33 7.06
N VAL A 190 -2.74 5.77 6.15
CA VAL A 190 -4.19 5.56 6.37
C VAL A 190 -4.42 4.58 7.53
N ASN A 191 -3.67 3.47 7.61
CA ASN A 191 -3.82 2.47 8.67
C ASN A 191 -3.43 3.03 10.05
N LEU A 192 -2.33 3.78 10.14
CA LEU A 192 -1.82 4.34 11.39
C LEU A 192 -2.61 5.58 11.84
N GLY A 193 -3.01 6.44 10.91
CA GLY A 193 -3.57 7.76 11.21
C GLY A 193 -4.84 7.71 12.05
N TRP A 194 -5.78 6.82 11.74
CA TRP A 194 -7.01 6.69 12.53
C TRP A 194 -6.76 6.07 13.91
N LYS A 195 -5.79 5.15 14.02
CA LYS A 195 -5.41 4.50 15.29
C LYS A 195 -4.76 5.51 16.23
N LEU A 196 -3.81 6.30 15.72
CA LEU A 196 -3.18 7.40 16.48
C LEU A 196 -4.22 8.41 16.92
N ALA A 197 -5.10 8.86 16.01
CA ALA A 197 -6.15 9.82 16.35
C ALA A 197 -7.09 9.29 17.45
N ALA A 198 -7.49 8.02 17.39
CA ALA A 198 -8.35 7.42 18.40
C ALA A 198 -7.68 7.35 19.78
N VAL A 199 -6.41 6.93 19.84
CA VAL A 199 -5.67 6.84 21.12
C VAL A 199 -5.37 8.22 21.69
N VAL A 200 -4.90 9.17 20.88
CA VAL A 200 -4.60 10.55 21.33
C VAL A 200 -5.83 11.25 21.87
N GLN A 201 -7.01 10.97 21.30
CA GLN A 201 -8.29 11.55 21.75
C GLN A 201 -8.94 10.76 22.90
N GLY A 202 -8.29 9.73 23.45
CA GLY A 202 -8.85 8.91 24.53
C GLY A 202 -10.06 8.07 24.10
N ARG A 203 -10.21 7.82 22.79
CA ARG A 203 -11.31 7.06 22.17
C ARG A 203 -10.94 5.61 21.86
N ALA A 204 -9.75 5.17 22.22
CA ALA A 204 -9.29 3.79 22.11
C ALA A 204 -8.13 3.52 23.08
N ASP A 205 -7.96 2.26 23.45
CA ASP A 205 -6.80 1.79 24.23
C ASP A 205 -5.51 1.82 23.39
N GLN A 206 -4.34 2.01 24.04
CA GLN A 206 -3.04 2.01 23.37
C GLN A 206 -2.74 0.70 22.61
N ARG A 207 -3.33 -0.43 23.04
CA ARG A 207 -3.24 -1.73 22.36
C ARG A 207 -3.75 -1.68 20.93
N LEU A 208 -4.62 -0.72 20.60
CA LEU A 208 -5.02 -0.51 19.20
C LEU A 208 -3.81 -0.20 18.31
N LEU A 209 -2.84 0.57 18.81
CA LEU A 209 -1.62 0.89 18.05
C LEU A 209 -0.71 -0.32 17.88
N ASP A 210 -0.81 -1.35 18.73
CA ASP A 210 -0.03 -2.59 18.60
C ASP A 210 -0.42 -3.36 17.34
N SER A 211 -1.62 -3.10 16.79
CA SER A 211 -2.07 -3.69 15.53
C SER A 211 -1.39 -3.13 14.29
N TYR A 212 -0.74 -1.96 14.35
CA TYR A 212 -0.14 -1.33 13.17
C TYR A 212 0.97 -2.18 12.55
N GLU A 213 1.95 -2.59 13.36
CA GLU A 213 3.09 -3.37 12.90
C GLU A 213 2.67 -4.71 12.28
N PRO A 214 1.96 -5.63 12.96
CA PRO A 214 1.62 -6.93 12.38
C PRO A 214 0.74 -6.83 11.13
N GLU A 215 -0.10 -5.79 11.01
CA GLU A 215 -0.91 -5.57 9.80
C GLU A 215 -0.05 -5.10 8.60
N ARG A 216 0.90 -4.19 8.83
CA ARG A 216 1.64 -3.53 7.74
C ARG A 216 2.98 -4.19 7.41
N ILE A 217 3.69 -4.71 8.41
CA ILE A 217 4.95 -5.42 8.21
C ILE A 217 4.74 -6.76 7.49
N ALA A 218 3.62 -7.45 7.74
CA ALA A 218 3.33 -8.73 7.11
C ALA A 218 3.14 -8.58 5.60
N PHE A 219 2.48 -7.50 5.18
CA PHE A 219 2.38 -7.14 3.77
C PHE A 219 3.77 -6.89 3.17
N ALA A 220 4.58 -6.06 3.83
CA ALA A 220 5.91 -5.71 3.34
C ALA A 220 6.85 -6.94 3.23
N ARG A 221 6.79 -7.87 4.20
CA ARG A 221 7.57 -9.13 4.17
C ARG A 221 7.08 -10.09 3.10
N LYS A 222 5.76 -10.31 2.99
CA LYS A 222 5.18 -11.15 1.93
C LYS A 222 5.48 -10.58 0.55
N LEU A 223 5.52 -9.25 0.43
CA LEU A 223 5.91 -8.58 -0.80
C LEU A 223 7.40 -8.82 -1.11
N ILE A 224 8.31 -8.78 -0.14
CA ILE A 224 9.72 -9.19 -0.38
C ILE A 224 9.81 -10.64 -0.86
N GLU A 225 9.20 -11.59 -0.14
CA GLU A 225 9.30 -13.02 -0.48
C GLU A 225 8.75 -13.35 -1.87
N SER A 226 7.60 -12.75 -2.23
CA SER A 226 6.95 -12.96 -3.51
C SER A 226 7.59 -12.15 -4.65
N THR A 227 8.02 -10.91 -4.39
CA THR A 227 8.61 -10.03 -5.41
C THR A 227 10.03 -10.47 -5.73
N ASP A 228 10.84 -10.95 -4.78
CA ASP A 228 12.18 -11.45 -5.08
C ASP A 228 12.11 -12.66 -6.03
N THR A 229 11.17 -13.58 -5.80
CA THR A 229 10.97 -14.76 -6.65
C THR A 229 10.47 -14.39 -8.05
N ALA A 230 9.43 -13.55 -8.14
CA ALA A 230 8.88 -13.11 -9.42
C ALA A 230 9.88 -12.24 -10.20
N PHE A 231 10.57 -11.34 -9.52
CA PHE A 231 11.56 -10.47 -10.10
C PHE A 231 12.78 -11.25 -10.60
N ARG A 232 13.36 -12.14 -9.77
CA ARG A 232 14.44 -13.04 -10.22
C ARG A 232 14.01 -13.87 -11.42
N PHE A 233 12.75 -14.27 -11.50
CA PHE A 233 12.25 -14.99 -12.67
C PHE A 233 12.18 -14.10 -13.92
N ILE A 234 11.67 -12.87 -13.80
CA ILE A 234 11.57 -11.89 -14.88
C ILE A 234 12.97 -11.49 -15.38
N THR A 235 13.93 -11.32 -14.47
CA THR A 235 15.29 -10.84 -14.74
C THR A 235 16.31 -11.96 -14.92
N SER A 236 15.90 -13.22 -14.77
CA SER A 236 16.78 -14.37 -14.93
C SER A 236 17.33 -14.46 -16.34
N ARG A 237 18.65 -14.61 -16.41
CA ARG A 237 19.43 -14.82 -17.63
C ARG A 237 19.59 -16.31 -17.98
N SER A 238 18.92 -17.22 -17.24
CA SER A 238 18.95 -18.66 -17.54
C SER A 238 18.28 -18.96 -18.87
N ARG A 239 18.93 -19.76 -19.72
CA ARG A 239 18.40 -20.15 -21.04
C ARG A 239 17.05 -20.85 -20.94
N LEU A 240 16.86 -21.69 -19.92
CA LEU A 240 15.58 -22.38 -19.67
C LEU A 240 14.47 -21.39 -19.28
N VAL A 241 14.79 -20.38 -18.46
CA VAL A 241 13.83 -19.32 -18.08
C VAL A 241 13.53 -18.41 -19.29
N GLY A 242 14.51 -18.15 -20.15
CA GLY A 242 14.30 -17.44 -21.42
C GLY A 242 13.36 -18.19 -22.36
N LEU A 243 13.51 -19.51 -22.48
CA LEU A 243 12.60 -20.39 -23.25
C LEU A 243 11.19 -20.37 -22.68
N PHE A 244 11.03 -20.50 -21.36
CA PHE A 244 9.73 -20.37 -20.71
C PHE A 244 9.08 -19.00 -20.98
N ARG A 245 9.83 -17.90 -20.83
CA ARG A 245 9.33 -16.53 -21.04
C ARG A 245 8.87 -16.32 -22.49
N ARG A 246 9.56 -16.94 -23.46
CA ARG A 246 9.21 -16.83 -24.88
C ARG A 246 7.94 -17.62 -25.25
N TYR A 247 7.76 -18.83 -24.72
CA TYR A 247 6.72 -19.76 -25.22
C TYR A 247 5.55 -19.99 -24.28
N LEU A 248 5.77 -19.96 -22.96
CA LEU A 248 4.76 -20.33 -21.96
C LEU A 248 4.18 -19.12 -21.25
N MET A 249 4.99 -18.10 -20.94
CA MET A 249 4.51 -16.87 -20.30
C MET A 249 3.38 -16.16 -21.07
N PRO A 250 3.41 -16.02 -22.42
CA PRO A 250 2.32 -15.38 -23.14
C PRO A 250 1.00 -16.15 -22.99
N LYS A 251 1.06 -17.48 -22.95
CA LYS A 251 -0.13 -18.33 -22.75
C LYS A 251 -0.69 -18.17 -21.34
N ILE A 252 0.18 -18.15 -20.32
CA ILE A 252 -0.22 -17.91 -18.93
C ILE A 252 -0.83 -16.52 -18.77
N MET A 253 -0.18 -15.48 -19.31
CA MET A 253 -0.69 -14.12 -19.26
C MET A 253 -2.00 -13.97 -20.02
N ASN A 254 -2.18 -14.66 -21.14
CA ASN A 254 -3.45 -14.66 -21.87
C ASN A 254 -4.59 -15.20 -20.99
N VAL A 255 -4.38 -16.33 -20.32
CA VAL A 255 -5.37 -16.89 -19.37
C VAL A 255 -5.58 -15.96 -18.18
N LEU A 256 -4.50 -15.43 -17.61
CA LEU A 256 -4.56 -14.55 -16.45
C LEU A 256 -5.30 -13.24 -16.77
N LEU A 257 -5.10 -12.65 -17.94
CA LEU A 257 -5.67 -11.34 -18.30
C LEU A 257 -7.05 -11.44 -18.96
N HIS A 258 -7.41 -12.57 -19.57
CA HIS A 258 -8.69 -12.73 -20.28
C HIS A 258 -9.72 -13.62 -19.57
N THR A 259 -9.43 -14.15 -18.37
CA THR A 259 -10.42 -14.84 -17.54
C THR A 259 -10.90 -13.94 -16.39
N SER A 260 -12.21 -13.95 -16.11
CA SER A 260 -12.78 -13.11 -15.04
C SER A 260 -12.19 -13.37 -13.66
N TYR A 261 -11.73 -14.59 -13.37
CA TYR A 261 -11.00 -14.91 -12.15
C TYR A 261 -9.56 -14.39 -12.18
N GLY A 262 -8.83 -14.67 -13.26
CA GLY A 262 -7.43 -14.25 -13.42
C GLY A 262 -7.28 -12.72 -13.39
N SER A 263 -8.11 -11.99 -14.14
CA SER A 263 -7.99 -10.54 -14.24
C SER A 263 -8.27 -9.88 -12.90
N ARG A 264 -9.22 -10.41 -12.12
CA ARG A 264 -9.51 -9.94 -10.76
C ARG A 264 -8.35 -10.19 -9.80
N ALA A 265 -7.74 -11.37 -9.86
CA ALA A 265 -6.59 -11.70 -9.02
C ALA A 265 -5.38 -10.81 -9.35
N PHE A 266 -5.07 -10.65 -10.63
CA PHE A 266 -3.99 -9.79 -11.11
C PHE A 266 -4.23 -8.31 -10.74
N PHE A 267 -5.44 -7.82 -10.97
CA PHE A 267 -5.83 -6.47 -10.58
C PHE A 267 -5.69 -6.26 -9.07
N GLY A 268 -6.19 -7.18 -8.24
CA GLY A 268 -6.11 -7.09 -6.78
C GLY A 268 -4.66 -7.05 -6.26
N LEU A 269 -3.75 -7.77 -6.91
CA LEU A 269 -2.32 -7.75 -6.59
C LEU A 269 -1.68 -6.40 -6.94
N ILE A 270 -1.84 -5.95 -8.19
CA ILE A 270 -1.17 -4.74 -8.69
C ILE A 270 -1.72 -3.48 -8.03
N SER A 271 -3.05 -3.39 -7.89
CA SER A 271 -3.74 -2.27 -7.23
C SER A 271 -3.64 -2.28 -5.71
N GLN A 272 -3.08 -3.34 -5.11
CA GLN A 272 -3.10 -3.59 -3.67
C GLN A 272 -4.51 -3.67 -3.05
N ALA A 273 -5.56 -3.81 -3.86
CA ALA A 273 -6.93 -3.96 -3.37
C ALA A 273 -7.17 -5.30 -2.65
N ALA A 274 -6.26 -6.26 -2.79
CA ALA A 274 -6.33 -7.57 -2.13
C ALA A 274 -5.61 -7.62 -0.77
N ILE A 275 -5.14 -6.50 -0.22
CA ILE A 275 -4.59 -6.45 1.14
C ILE A 275 -5.70 -6.83 2.13
N GLN A 276 -5.37 -7.78 3.01
CA GLN A 276 -6.26 -8.28 4.06
C GLN A 276 -5.47 -8.50 5.35
N TYR A 277 -6.14 -8.32 6.49
CA TYR A 277 -5.58 -8.43 7.84
C TYR A 277 -6.21 -9.57 8.63
N ARG A 278 -6.60 -10.69 8.00
CA ARG A 278 -7.35 -11.77 8.66
C ARG A 278 -6.69 -12.32 9.92
N SER A 279 -5.36 -12.37 9.95
CA SER A 279 -4.57 -12.80 11.10
C SER A 279 -4.19 -11.66 12.04
N GLY A 280 -4.74 -10.47 11.82
CA GLY A 280 -4.46 -9.26 12.59
C GLY A 280 -5.13 -9.30 13.97
N PRO A 281 -4.55 -8.62 14.97
CA PRO A 281 -5.02 -8.69 16.36
C PRO A 281 -6.38 -8.03 16.58
N ILE A 282 -6.87 -7.25 15.62
CA ILE A 282 -8.17 -6.55 15.67
C ILE A 282 -9.13 -7.08 14.59
N SER A 283 -8.92 -8.30 14.12
CA SER A 283 -9.76 -8.95 13.10
C SER A 283 -10.44 -10.18 13.68
N SER A 284 -11.77 -10.26 13.53
CA SER A 284 -12.58 -11.32 14.13
C SER A 284 -13.81 -11.69 13.29
N GLY A 285 -14.26 -12.93 13.46
CA GLY A 285 -15.50 -13.43 12.87
C GLY A 285 -15.47 -13.62 11.35
N THR A 286 -16.48 -14.33 10.85
CA THR A 286 -16.71 -14.60 9.44
C THR A 286 -18.22 -14.63 9.17
N ALA A 287 -18.65 -13.97 8.10
CA ALA A 287 -20.03 -13.97 7.64
C ALA A 287 -20.06 -14.07 6.11
N GLY A 288 -20.60 -15.18 5.60
CA GLY A 288 -20.50 -15.52 4.18
C GLY A 288 -19.05 -15.87 3.82
N LYS A 289 -18.48 -15.17 2.84
CA LYS A 289 -17.06 -15.29 2.44
C LYS A 289 -16.17 -14.16 2.99
N ILE A 290 -16.76 -13.22 3.73
CA ILE A 290 -16.05 -12.08 4.31
C ILE A 290 -15.65 -12.41 5.74
N SER A 291 -14.38 -12.21 6.06
CA SER A 291 -13.85 -12.35 7.42
C SER A 291 -13.39 -11.00 7.97
N GLY A 292 -13.29 -10.89 9.29
CA GLY A 292 -12.54 -9.80 9.90
C GLY A 292 -11.15 -9.70 9.28
N GLY A 293 -10.71 -8.48 9.01
CA GLY A 293 -9.48 -8.14 8.32
C GLY A 293 -9.63 -7.95 6.81
N ASP A 294 -10.71 -8.42 6.19
CA ASP A 294 -10.95 -8.18 4.77
C ASP A 294 -11.31 -6.72 4.50
N ARG A 295 -10.92 -6.23 3.32
CA ARG A 295 -11.45 -4.95 2.83
C ARG A 295 -12.94 -5.10 2.54
N LEU A 296 -13.76 -4.14 2.99
CA LEU A 296 -15.19 -4.16 2.71
C LEU A 296 -15.42 -4.15 1.18
N PRO A 297 -16.20 -5.09 0.62
CA PRO A 297 -16.48 -5.08 -0.81
C PRO A 297 -17.37 -3.91 -1.20
N TYR A 298 -17.14 -3.34 -2.39
CA TYR A 298 -18.01 -2.32 -2.96
C TYR A 298 -19.31 -2.94 -3.48
N VAL A 299 -20.44 -2.34 -3.14
CA VAL A 299 -21.79 -2.74 -3.56
C VAL A 299 -22.57 -1.50 -3.98
N LEU A 300 -23.08 -1.53 -5.21
CA LEU A 300 -24.04 -0.55 -5.70
C LEU A 300 -25.43 -0.89 -5.15
N THR A 301 -26.15 0.13 -4.71
CA THR A 301 -27.49 0.03 -4.12
C THR A 301 -28.43 0.98 -4.85
N ALA A 302 -29.74 0.82 -4.70
CA ALA A 302 -30.73 1.70 -5.34
C ALA A 302 -30.55 3.19 -4.96
N GLY A 303 -30.03 3.47 -3.75
CA GLY A 303 -29.81 4.82 -3.23
C GLY A 303 -28.36 5.33 -3.31
N GLY A 304 -27.47 4.66 -4.06
CA GLY A 304 -26.06 5.01 -4.14
C GLY A 304 -25.16 3.80 -3.93
N ASN A 305 -24.23 3.86 -2.98
CA ASN A 305 -23.30 2.76 -2.70
C ASN A 305 -22.96 2.66 -1.21
N ASN A 306 -22.47 1.50 -0.80
CA ASN A 306 -22.09 1.25 0.59
C ASN A 306 -20.81 1.96 1.05
N PHE A 307 -20.06 2.60 0.15
CA PHE A 307 -18.85 3.35 0.49
C PHE A 307 -19.14 4.81 0.83
N GLU A 308 -20.32 5.34 0.48
CA GLU A 308 -20.69 6.72 0.78
C GLU A 308 -20.62 7.02 2.30
N PRO A 309 -21.14 6.15 3.20
CA PRO A 309 -21.01 6.37 4.64
C PRO A 309 -19.57 6.26 5.18
N LEU A 310 -18.64 5.63 4.46
CA LEU A 310 -17.23 5.51 4.87
C LEU A 310 -16.49 6.85 4.83
N ARG A 311 -17.07 7.88 4.20
CA ARG A 311 -16.50 9.24 4.18
C ARG A 311 -16.42 9.89 5.56
N SER A 312 -17.15 9.39 6.55
CA SER A 312 -17.02 9.83 7.95
C SER A 312 -15.64 9.54 8.54
N LEU A 313 -14.90 8.57 7.98
CA LEU A 313 -13.63 8.07 8.49
C LEU A 313 -13.74 7.66 9.97
N ASP A 314 -14.86 7.04 10.33
CA ASP A 314 -15.13 6.55 11.66
C ASP A 314 -15.73 5.14 11.64
N TRP A 315 -15.74 4.50 12.81
CA TRP A 315 -16.33 3.18 13.04
C TRP A 315 -17.82 3.18 12.72
N GLN A 316 -18.27 2.13 12.05
CA GLN A 316 -19.67 1.99 11.65
C GLN A 316 -20.03 0.53 11.46
N VAL A 317 -21.31 0.18 11.64
CA VAL A 317 -21.83 -1.15 11.36
C VAL A 317 -22.59 -1.13 10.04
N HIS A 318 -22.28 -2.04 9.14
CA HIS A 318 -22.99 -2.26 7.89
C HIS A 318 -23.80 -3.55 7.98
N VAL A 319 -25.08 -3.48 7.64
CA VAL A 319 -25.99 -4.63 7.53
C VAL A 319 -26.48 -4.73 6.09
N TYR A 320 -26.36 -5.90 5.49
CA TYR A 320 -26.82 -6.14 4.11
C TYR A 320 -28.11 -6.95 4.12
N GLY A 321 -29.22 -6.23 4.17
CA GLY A 321 -30.57 -6.73 4.41
C GLY A 321 -31.28 -5.83 5.42
N GLU A 322 -32.09 -6.43 6.28
CA GLU A 322 -32.85 -5.72 7.30
C GLU A 322 -32.11 -5.77 8.64
N ALA A 323 -31.85 -4.61 9.25
CA ALA A 323 -31.28 -4.57 10.58
C ALA A 323 -32.36 -4.72 11.65
N ASN A 324 -32.21 -5.73 12.49
CA ASN A 324 -33.09 -6.08 13.59
C ASN A 324 -33.22 -4.89 14.57
N ALA A 325 -34.46 -4.60 15.00
CA ALA A 325 -34.76 -3.48 15.89
C ALA A 325 -34.11 -3.61 17.28
N GLU A 326 -34.09 -4.81 17.86
CA GLU A 326 -33.40 -5.11 19.12
C GLU A 326 -31.89 -4.91 18.98
N PHE A 327 -31.28 -5.39 17.89
CA PHE A 327 -29.87 -5.17 17.60
C PHE A 327 -29.54 -3.67 17.55
N ARG A 328 -30.35 -2.87 16.86
CA ARG A 328 -30.20 -1.41 16.81
C ARG A 328 -30.33 -0.77 18.19
N ALA A 329 -31.35 -1.14 18.96
CA ALA A 329 -31.60 -0.60 20.29
C ALA A 329 -30.44 -0.89 21.24
N MET A 330 -29.89 -2.11 21.20
CA MET A 330 -28.77 -2.53 22.05
C MET A 330 -27.44 -1.86 21.67
N LEU A 331 -27.24 -1.49 20.40
CA LEU A 331 -26.04 -0.79 19.96
C LEU A 331 -26.14 0.73 20.02
N ALA A 332 -27.33 1.31 20.10
CA ALA A 332 -27.51 2.77 20.17
C ALA A 332 -26.66 3.45 21.26
N PRO A 333 -26.51 2.91 22.49
CA PRO A 333 -25.66 3.52 23.52
C PRO A 333 -24.17 3.58 23.18
N THR A 334 -23.70 2.79 22.21
CA THR A 334 -22.30 2.80 21.77
C THR A 334 -21.98 4.02 20.89
N GLY A 335 -23.01 4.70 20.37
CA GLY A 335 -22.88 5.81 19.42
C GLY A 335 -22.45 5.40 18.01
N ILE A 336 -22.25 4.10 17.73
CA ILE A 336 -21.79 3.64 16.42
C ILE A 336 -22.95 3.64 15.43
N PRO A 337 -22.84 4.34 14.29
CA PRO A 337 -23.90 4.37 13.28
C PRO A 337 -24.08 2.99 12.63
N ILE A 338 -25.35 2.62 12.42
CA ILE A 338 -25.74 1.37 11.74
C ILE A 338 -26.38 1.72 10.39
N HIS A 339 -25.68 1.38 9.32
CA HIS A 339 -26.15 1.54 7.95
C HIS A 339 -26.71 0.22 7.43
N SER A 340 -27.92 0.26 6.88
CA SER A 340 -28.55 -0.91 6.24
C SER A 340 -28.65 -0.69 4.75
N PHE A 341 -28.28 -1.72 4.00
CA PHE A 341 -28.33 -1.74 2.54
C PHE A 341 -29.22 -2.89 2.10
N ALA A 342 -30.15 -2.61 1.18
CA ALA A 342 -31.02 -3.66 0.65
C ALA A 342 -30.19 -4.82 0.09
N TRP A 343 -30.61 -6.05 0.41
CA TRP A 343 -29.96 -7.25 -0.11
C TRP A 343 -30.07 -7.31 -1.65
N SER A 344 -28.98 -7.66 -2.32
CA SER A 344 -28.90 -7.71 -3.77
C SER A 344 -28.03 -8.86 -4.27
N ASP A 345 -28.19 -9.24 -5.54
CA ASP A 345 -27.31 -10.24 -6.17
C ASP A 345 -25.84 -9.80 -6.19
N MET A 346 -25.58 -8.50 -6.27
CA MET A 346 -24.23 -7.95 -6.17
C MET A 346 -23.65 -8.18 -4.77
N ALA A 347 -24.41 -7.91 -3.71
CA ALA A 347 -23.98 -8.20 -2.34
C ALA A 347 -23.63 -9.70 -2.19
N LYS A 348 -24.51 -10.59 -2.68
CA LYS A 348 -24.25 -12.03 -2.70
C LYS A 348 -22.99 -12.40 -3.49
N ALA A 349 -22.80 -11.84 -4.68
CA ALA A 349 -21.66 -12.13 -5.57
C ALA A 349 -20.32 -11.68 -4.98
N THR A 350 -20.31 -10.62 -4.17
CA THR A 350 -19.12 -10.16 -3.43
C THR A 350 -18.83 -11.01 -2.19
N GLY A 351 -19.73 -11.92 -1.82
CA GLY A 351 -19.54 -12.85 -0.71
C GLY A 351 -20.09 -12.37 0.63
N LEU A 352 -20.83 -11.27 0.65
CA LEU A 352 -21.57 -10.83 1.84
C LEU A 352 -22.66 -11.85 2.21
N HIS A 353 -23.12 -11.79 3.45
CA HIS A 353 -24.16 -12.63 4.01
C HIS A 353 -25.46 -11.85 4.17
N ARG A 354 -26.58 -12.44 3.78
CA ARG A 354 -27.90 -11.81 3.93
C ARG A 354 -28.20 -11.62 5.42
N ASP A 355 -28.59 -10.39 5.78
CA ASP A 355 -28.86 -9.96 7.16
C ASP A 355 -27.65 -10.09 8.10
N GLY A 356 -26.45 -10.30 7.56
CA GLY A 356 -25.20 -10.27 8.31
C GLY A 356 -24.79 -8.85 8.69
N ALA A 357 -24.10 -8.71 9.82
CA ALA A 357 -23.61 -7.44 10.34
C ALA A 357 -22.07 -7.40 10.30
N TYR A 358 -21.54 -6.25 9.89
CA TYR A 358 -20.11 -6.04 9.68
C TYR A 358 -19.69 -4.75 10.38
N LEU A 359 -18.83 -4.85 11.41
CA LEU A 359 -18.19 -3.68 12.00
C LEU A 359 -17.04 -3.25 11.09
N VAL A 360 -17.10 -2.04 10.55
CA VAL A 360 -16.15 -1.50 9.59
C VAL A 360 -15.27 -0.43 10.26
N ARG A 361 -13.97 -0.54 10.04
CA ARG A 361 -12.93 0.39 10.51
C ARG A 361 -12.93 1.68 9.69
N PRO A 362 -12.36 2.77 10.23
CA PRO A 362 -12.12 4.02 9.49
C PRO A 362 -11.34 3.87 8.17
N ASP A 363 -10.51 2.83 8.02
CA ASP A 363 -9.72 2.55 6.82
C ASP A 363 -10.44 1.63 5.79
N GLY A 364 -11.73 1.32 6.05
CA GLY A 364 -12.59 0.53 5.17
C GLY A 364 -12.36 -0.99 5.26
N HIS A 365 -11.61 -1.49 6.24
CA HIS A 365 -11.52 -2.92 6.52
C HIS A 365 -12.59 -3.35 7.52
N VAL A 366 -13.08 -4.57 7.38
CA VAL A 366 -13.97 -5.21 8.35
C VAL A 366 -13.15 -5.56 9.58
N ALA A 367 -13.58 -5.13 10.75
CA ALA A 367 -13.01 -5.51 12.04
C ALA A 367 -13.67 -6.80 12.57
N LEU A 368 -15.00 -6.83 12.53
CA LEU A 368 -15.82 -7.96 12.98
C LEU A 368 -16.86 -8.29 11.90
N ALA A 369 -16.91 -9.55 11.46
CA ALA A 369 -17.97 -10.07 10.59
C ALA A 369 -18.84 -11.06 11.37
N SER A 370 -20.16 -10.86 11.39
CA SER A 370 -21.10 -11.74 12.07
C SER A 370 -22.26 -12.14 11.15
N PRO A 371 -22.57 -13.44 11.00
CA PRO A 371 -23.68 -13.90 10.18
C PRO A 371 -25.04 -13.60 10.82
N VAL A 372 -25.04 -13.30 12.12
CA VAL A 372 -26.21 -12.95 12.93
C VAL A 372 -26.03 -11.58 13.58
N GLN A 373 -27.13 -10.90 13.86
CA GLN A 373 -27.12 -9.56 14.45
C GLN A 373 -27.12 -9.63 15.99
N GLU A 374 -26.09 -10.25 16.56
CA GLU A 374 -25.92 -10.38 18.01
C GLU A 374 -25.18 -9.15 18.57
N ALA A 375 -25.90 -8.20 19.18
CA ALA A 375 -25.31 -6.96 19.69
C ALA A 375 -24.20 -7.20 20.72
N ALA A 376 -24.31 -8.26 21.52
CA ALA A 376 -23.33 -8.60 22.54
C ALA A 376 -21.94 -8.88 21.95
N ALA A 377 -21.83 -9.48 20.76
CA ALA A 377 -20.56 -9.71 20.09
C ALA A 377 -19.87 -8.38 19.72
N PHE A 378 -20.64 -7.41 19.22
CA PHE A 378 -20.14 -6.08 18.87
C PHE A 378 -19.75 -5.30 20.12
N GLN A 379 -20.59 -5.29 21.16
CA GLN A 379 -20.28 -4.64 22.44
C GLN A 379 -19.01 -5.20 23.08
N ARG A 380 -18.83 -6.53 23.09
CA ARG A 380 -17.60 -7.18 23.57
C ARG A 380 -16.37 -6.72 22.78
N TYR A 381 -16.48 -6.68 21.44
CA TYR A 381 -15.39 -6.20 20.59
C TYR A 381 -15.01 -4.74 20.90
N LEU A 382 -16.00 -3.86 21.01
CA LEU A 382 -15.78 -2.43 21.31
C LEU A 382 -15.16 -2.24 22.69
N ALA A 383 -15.66 -2.96 23.70
CA ALA A 383 -15.14 -2.90 25.07
C ALA A 383 -13.68 -3.38 25.15
N ALA A 384 -13.31 -4.44 24.42
CA ALA A 384 -11.95 -4.99 24.43
C ALA A 384 -10.88 -3.98 23.97
N LEU A 385 -11.25 -3.04 23.10
CA LEU A 385 -10.37 -2.00 22.58
C LEU A 385 -10.69 -0.60 23.13
N SER A 386 -11.64 -0.51 24.08
CA SER A 386 -12.17 0.75 24.61
C SER A 386 -12.58 1.74 23.50
N LEU A 387 -13.16 1.23 22.42
CA LEU A 387 -13.50 2.01 21.23
C LEU A 387 -14.68 2.93 21.49
N ARG A 388 -14.51 4.20 21.15
CA ARG A 388 -15.56 5.22 21.16
C ARG A 388 -15.59 5.93 19.79
N PRO A 389 -16.74 5.94 19.09
CA PRO A 389 -16.90 6.75 17.89
C PRO A 389 -16.70 8.24 18.19
N ARG A 390 -16.51 9.02 17.12
CA ARG A 390 -16.27 10.47 17.17
C ARG A 390 -17.49 11.27 17.59
#